data_AF-A0A7C3Y2H4-F1
#
_entry.id   AF-A0A7C3Y2H4-F1
#
_cell.length_a   1.000
_cell.length_b   1.000
_cell.length_c   1.000
_cell.angle_alpha   90.00
_cell.angle_beta   90.00
_cell.angle_gamma   90.00
#
_symmetry.space_group_name_H-M   'P 1'
#
loop_
_entity.id
_entity.type
_entity.pdbx_description
1 polymer ?
#
loop_
_entity_poly.entity_id
_entity_poly.type
_entity_poly.pdbx_seq_one_letter_code
_entity_poly.pdbx_strand_id
1 'polypeptide(L)'
;SLIRGLDAHMGTCPYAAGLHSEIRDFLNLLEENHPNTKFMILRMFDRIKPLLSQAVENVELRSCEGCGEPSPSRLCKACSLSGELGLICKGLILRQPR
;
A
#
# COMPACT_ATOMS: atom_id res chain seq x y z
N SER A 1 13.84 -7.43 -15.56
CA SER A 1 15.14 -7.94 -15.09
C SER A 1 15.88 -8.67 -16.20
N LEU A 2 15.29 -9.71 -16.80
CA LEU A 2 15.93 -10.56 -17.82
C LEU A 2 16.52 -9.81 -19.03
N ILE A 3 15.75 -8.91 -19.65
CA ILE A 3 16.17 -8.23 -20.90
C ILE A 3 17.28 -7.18 -20.65
N ARG A 4 17.44 -6.71 -19.41
CA ARG A 4 18.40 -5.65 -19.05
C ARG A 4 19.52 -6.12 -18.12
N GLY A 5 19.65 -7.44 -17.90
CA GLY A 5 20.69 -8.01 -17.02
C GLY A 5 20.60 -7.56 -15.56
N LEU A 6 19.42 -7.15 -15.08
CA LEU A 6 19.24 -6.79 -13.67
C LEU A 6 19.08 -8.06 -12.85
N ASP A 7 19.91 -8.24 -11.84
CA ASP A 7 19.76 -9.31 -10.86
C ASP A 7 18.55 -8.99 -9.96
N ALA A 8 17.45 -9.72 -10.18
CA ALA A 8 16.21 -9.53 -9.45
C ALA A 8 15.87 -10.80 -8.68
N HIS A 9 15.65 -10.64 -7.37
CA HIS A 9 15.17 -11.72 -6.54
C HIS A 9 13.71 -12.07 -6.90
N MET A 10 13.50 -13.29 -7.40
CA MET A 10 12.18 -13.78 -7.84
C MET A 10 11.42 -14.56 -6.75
N GLY A 11 11.94 -14.62 -5.53
CA GLY A 11 11.28 -15.33 -4.43
C GLY A 11 10.01 -14.61 -3.95
N THR A 12 8.98 -15.38 -3.63
CA THR A 12 7.71 -14.90 -3.08
C THR A 12 7.69 -15.10 -1.57
N CYS A 13 7.14 -14.15 -0.82
CA CYS A 13 6.92 -14.33 0.63
C CYS A 13 5.93 -15.48 0.86
N PRO A 14 6.21 -16.44 1.78
CA PRO A 14 5.31 -17.56 2.06
C PRO A 14 3.89 -17.14 2.49
N TYR A 15 3.76 -15.94 3.07
CA TYR A 15 2.51 -15.35 3.55
C TYR A 15 1.88 -14.35 2.57
N ALA A 16 2.35 -14.28 1.32
CA ALA A 16 1.86 -13.31 0.33
C ALA A 16 0.49 -13.68 -0.26
N ALA A 17 -0.01 -14.90 -0.09
CA ALA A 17 -1.31 -15.29 -0.62
C ALA A 17 -2.46 -14.64 0.17
N GLY A 18 -3.49 -14.18 -0.54
CA GLY A 18 -4.68 -13.57 0.06
C GLY A 18 -5.62 -12.99 -1.02
N LEU A 19 -6.63 -12.22 -0.61
CA LEU A 19 -7.66 -11.70 -1.53
C LEU A 19 -7.08 -10.94 -2.74
N HIS A 20 -5.99 -10.20 -2.55
CA HIS A 20 -5.39 -9.44 -3.63
C HIS A 20 -4.80 -10.32 -4.75
N SER A 21 -4.47 -11.59 -4.46
CA SER A 21 -4.04 -12.56 -5.48
C SER A 21 -5.21 -13.01 -6.35
N GLU A 22 -6.35 -13.33 -5.75
CA GLU A 22 -7.60 -13.66 -6.48
C GLU A 22 -8.06 -12.49 -7.36
N ILE A 23 -8.03 -11.27 -6.83
CA ILE A 23 -8.37 -10.06 -7.59
C ILE A 23 -7.41 -9.87 -8.77
N ARG A 24 -6.10 -10.11 -8.58
CA ARG A 24 -5.11 -10.02 -9.65
C ARG A 24 -5.42 -11.01 -10.77
N ASP A 25 -5.74 -12.25 -10.42
CA ASP A 25 -6.03 -13.30 -11.40
C ASP A 25 -7.32 -13.01 -12.16
N PHE A 26 -8.36 -12.53 -11.48
CA PHE A 26 -9.57 -12.02 -12.11
C PHE A 26 -9.28 -10.88 -13.11
N LEU A 27 -8.50 -9.88 -12.69
CA LEU A 27 -8.11 -8.77 -13.57
C LEU A 27 -7.24 -9.22 -14.76
N ASN A 28 -6.40 -10.25 -14.57
CA ASN A 28 -5.62 -10.84 -15.64
C ASN A 28 -6.52 -11.53 -16.68
N LEU A 29 -7.48 -12.32 -16.22
CA LEU A 29 -8.46 -12.98 -17.09
C LEU A 29 -9.30 -11.96 -17.87
N LEU A 30 -9.71 -10.86 -17.23
CA LEU A 30 -10.43 -9.79 -17.91
C LEU A 30 -9.58 -9.12 -19.00
N GLU A 31 -8.31 -8.82 -18.69
CA GLU A 31 -7.39 -8.20 -19.64
C GLU A 31 -7.10 -9.12 -20.84
N GLU A 32 -6.99 -10.42 -20.61
CA GLU A 32 -6.78 -11.43 -21.65
C GLU A 32 -7.96 -11.48 -22.63
N ASN A 33 -9.20 -11.44 -22.11
CA ASN A 33 -10.40 -11.44 -22.94
C ASN A 33 -10.71 -10.07 -23.56
N HIS A 34 -10.31 -8.98 -22.91
CA HIS A 34 -10.60 -7.61 -23.29
C HIS A 34 -9.36 -6.74 -23.08
N PRO A 35 -8.51 -6.58 -24.11
CA PRO A 35 -7.32 -5.75 -24.01
C PRO A 35 -7.67 -4.33 -23.55
N ASN A 36 -6.79 -3.71 -22.75
CA ASN A 36 -6.92 -2.37 -22.19
C ASN A 36 -7.83 -2.25 -20.94
N THR A 37 -8.38 -3.35 -20.42
CA THR A 37 -9.29 -3.34 -19.26
C THR A 37 -8.63 -2.75 -18.00
N LYS A 38 -7.43 -3.19 -17.64
CA LYS A 38 -6.69 -2.69 -16.46
C LYS A 38 -6.43 -1.19 -16.56
N PHE A 39 -6.04 -0.71 -17.74
CA PHE A 39 -5.82 0.71 -17.98
C PHE A 39 -7.13 1.49 -17.82
N MET A 40 -8.24 0.99 -18.39
CA MET A 40 -9.54 1.64 -18.26
C MET A 40 -10.03 1.69 -16.82
N ILE A 41 -9.85 0.62 -16.04
CA ILE A 41 -10.18 0.60 -14.59
C ILE A 41 -9.38 1.67 -13.84
N LEU A 42 -8.06 1.76 -14.09
CA LEU A 42 -7.22 2.79 -13.48
C LEU A 42 -7.66 4.21 -13.88
N ARG A 43 -7.94 4.44 -15.16
CA ARG A 43 -8.41 5.75 -15.66
C ARG A 43 -9.76 6.14 -15.09
N MET A 44 -10.66 5.17 -14.90
CA MET A 44 -11.92 5.39 -14.23
C MET A 44 -11.70 5.79 -12.75
N PHE A 45 -10.82 5.08 -12.04
CA PHE A 45 -10.46 5.43 -10.67
C PHE A 45 -9.91 6.86 -10.56
N ASP A 46 -8.99 7.26 -11.44
CA ASP A 46 -8.43 8.62 -11.45
C ASP A 46 -9.51 9.70 -11.63
N ARG A 47 -10.54 9.43 -12.43
CA ARG A 47 -11.68 10.35 -12.62
C ARG A 47 -12.58 10.45 -11.39
N ILE A 48 -12.74 9.35 -10.66
CA ILE A 48 -13.62 9.27 -9.49
C ILE A 48 -12.92 9.78 -8.21
N LYS A 49 -11.59 9.59 -8.12
CA LYS A 49 -10.77 10.01 -6.98
C LYS A 49 -11.03 11.44 -6.47
N PRO A 50 -11.09 12.50 -7.30
CA PRO A 50 -11.36 13.86 -6.80
C PRO A 50 -12.76 14.02 -6.20
N LEU A 51 -13.75 13.24 -6.67
CA LEU A 51 -15.11 13.25 -6.11
C LEU A 51 -15.13 12.57 -4.74
N LEU A 52 -14.39 11.46 -4.61
CA LEU A 52 -14.25 10.76 -3.33
C LEU A 52 -13.56 11.64 -2.27
N SER A 53 -12.55 12.42 -2.65
CA SER A 53 -11.88 13.32 -1.71
C SER A 53 -12.78 14.43 -1.17
N GLN A 54 -13.88 14.76 -1.86
CA GLN A 54 -14.87 15.71 -1.35
C GLN A 54 -15.89 15.04 -0.41
N ALA A 55 -16.13 13.75 -0.60
CA ALA A 55 -17.10 12.98 0.18
C ALA A 55 -16.55 12.48 1.53
N VAL A 56 -15.22 12.53 1.71
CA VAL A 56 -14.56 12.08 2.94
C VAL A 56 -14.13 13.31 3.74
N GLU A 57 -14.44 13.31 5.04
CA GLU A 57 -14.00 14.38 5.94
C GLU A 57 -12.46 14.45 5.98
N ASN A 58 -11.93 15.66 5.94
CA ASN A 58 -10.50 15.87 6.14
C ASN A 58 -10.14 15.49 7.58
N VAL A 59 -9.29 14.47 7.71
CA VAL A 59 -8.75 14.07 9.00
C VAL A 59 -7.48 14.88 9.26
N GLU A 60 -7.45 15.62 10.36
CA GLU A 60 -6.24 16.31 10.80
C GLU A 60 -5.17 15.29 11.20
N LEU A 61 -4.01 15.40 10.56
CA LEU A 61 -2.84 14.60 10.89
C LEU A 61 -2.00 15.32 11.94
N ARG A 62 -1.60 14.58 12.96
CA ARG A 62 -0.71 15.01 14.04
C ARG A 62 0.52 14.11 14.08
N SER A 63 1.57 14.54 14.76
CA SER A 63 2.75 13.70 14.97
C SER A 63 2.46 12.60 16.01
N CYS A 64 2.82 11.37 15.68
CA CYS A 64 2.77 10.23 16.58
C CYS A 64 3.70 10.45 17.78
N GLU A 65 3.19 10.28 19.00
CA GLU A 65 3.99 10.48 20.22
C GLU A 65 5.11 9.43 20.39
N GLY A 66 5.00 8.27 19.73
CA GLY A 66 6.00 7.20 19.83
C GLY A 66 7.16 7.30 18.82
N CYS A 67 6.89 7.72 17.58
CA CYS A 67 7.89 7.73 16.50
C CYS A 67 7.96 9.03 15.69
N GLY A 68 7.09 10.00 15.95
CA GLY A 68 7.04 11.29 15.26
C GLY A 68 6.32 11.30 13.90
N GLU A 69 5.89 10.14 13.38
CA GLU A 69 5.24 10.05 12.06
C GLU A 69 3.80 10.57 12.01
N PRO A 70 3.31 11.04 10.85
CA PRO A 70 1.95 11.54 10.71
C PRO A 70 0.93 10.45 11.03
N SER A 71 -0.04 10.79 11.89
CA SER A 71 -1.05 9.89 12.41
C SER A 71 -2.32 10.67 12.72
N PRO A 72 -3.52 10.13 12.44
CA PRO A 72 -4.77 10.71 12.91
C PRO A 72 -5.01 10.49 14.42
N SER A 73 -4.34 9.48 15.00
CA SER A 73 -4.43 9.09 16.40
C SER A 73 -3.18 9.45 17.20
N ARG A 74 -3.23 9.31 18.54
CA ARG A 74 -2.10 9.55 19.46
C ARG A 74 -0.85 8.76 19.12
N LEU A 75 -1.04 7.48 18.82
CA LEU A 75 -0.01 6.58 18.33
C LEU A 75 -0.41 6.15 16.92
N CYS A 76 0.54 6.12 15.98
CA CYS A 76 0.30 5.54 14.66
C CYS A 76 0.03 4.04 14.81
N LYS A 77 -0.62 3.44 13.80
CA LYS A 77 -0.99 2.02 13.85
C LYS A 77 0.23 1.11 14.04
N ALA A 78 1.37 1.46 13.44
CA ALA A 78 2.63 0.74 13.63
C ALA A 78 3.13 0.77 15.09
N CYS A 79 3.07 1.93 15.77
CA CYS A 79 3.41 2.04 17.20
C CYS A 79 2.45 1.25 18.08
N SER A 80 1.13 1.29 17.80
CA SER A 80 0.13 0.50 18.53
C SER A 80 0.45 -0.98 18.47
N LEU A 81 0.62 -1.53 17.26
CA LEU A 81 0.95 -2.94 17.06
C LEU A 81 2.29 -3.32 17.69
N SER A 82 3.31 -2.47 17.57
CA SER A 82 4.61 -2.74 18.18
C SER A 82 4.48 -2.84 19.70
N GLY A 83 3.74 -1.93 20.33
CA GLY A 83 3.49 -1.94 21.77
C GLY A 83 2.74 -3.19 22.24
N GLU A 84 1.74 -3.66 21.48
CA GLU A 84 1.01 -4.91 21.75
C GLU A 84 1.95 -6.14 21.75
N LEU A 85 3.05 -6.08 20.99
CA LEU A 85 4.07 -7.13 20.90
C LEU A 85 5.28 -6.88 21.83
N GLY A 86 5.28 -5.82 22.65
CA GLY A 86 6.42 -5.44 23.50
C GLY A 86 7.62 -4.87 22.74
N LEU A 87 7.42 -4.39 21.51
CA LEU A 87 8.45 -3.85 20.62
C LEU A 87 8.38 -2.32 20.52
N ILE A 88 9.51 -1.71 20.16
CA ILE A 88 9.61 -0.25 19.94
C ILE A 88 9.62 0.06 18.44
N CYS A 89 8.66 0.86 17.98
CA CYS A 89 8.62 1.38 16.62
C CYS A 89 9.66 2.50 16.46
N LYS A 90 10.56 2.39 15.47
CA LYS A 90 11.59 3.42 15.21
C LYS A 90 11.22 4.42 14.11
N GLY A 91 9.96 4.43 13.64
CA GLY A 91 9.52 5.22 12.48
C GLY A 91 10.08 4.68 11.15
N LEU A 92 9.35 4.87 10.04
CA LEU A 92 9.79 4.60 8.67
C LEU A 92 10.71 5.70 8.12
N ILE A 93 10.49 6.97 8.46
CA ILE A 93 11.36 8.08 7.97
C ILE A 93 12.81 7.93 8.47
N LEU A 94 13.02 7.31 9.64
CA LEU A 94 14.33 7.07 10.24
C LEU A 94 14.99 5.75 9.80
N ARG A 95 14.36 4.96 8.90
CA ARG A 95 14.79 3.58 8.57
C ARG A 95 15.25 3.35 7.13
N GLN A 96 15.26 4.35 6.26
CA GLN A 96 15.71 4.17 4.87
C GLN A 96 17.16 4.66 4.72
N PRO A 97 18.20 3.80 4.74
CA PRO A 97 19.37 4.08 3.93
C PRO A 97 18.90 4.03 2.47
N ARG A 98 19.12 5.12 1.73
CA ARG A 98 19.03 5.09 0.27
C ARG A 98 20.04 4.11 -0.30
#